data_AF-A0A962ZPX4-F1
#
_entry.id   AF-A0A962ZPX4-F1
#
_cell.length_a   1.000
_cell.length_b   1.000
_cell.length_c   1.000
_cell.angle_alpha   90.00
_cell.angle_beta   90.00
_cell.angle_gamma   90.00
#
_symmetry.space_group_name_H-M   'P 1'
#
loop_
_entity.id
_entity.type
_entity.pdbx_description
1 polymer ?
#
loop_
_entity_poly.entity_id
_entity_poly.type
_entity_poly.pdbx_seq_one_letter_code
_entity_poly.pdbx_strand_id
1 'polypeptide(L)'
;QSPSLKRVDPHLASATLQHFVRNLYSRLQPGIARAALAFMAVTDLNCFADGNGRVALIWLNRELEWSGLMPALFREELGPEGELMRAMHQARDGQGDLSALVEVIQRAQDHAREFCVALQSSASAAT
;
A
#
# COMPACT_ATOMS: atom_id res chain seq x y z
N GLN A 1 -13.15 8.29 -13.79
CA GLN A 1 -11.97 9.15 -13.59
C GLN A 1 -12.31 10.14 -12.49
N SER A 2 -11.67 10.07 -11.31
CA SER A 2 -11.87 11.09 -10.27
C SER A 2 -11.11 12.37 -10.66
N PRO A 3 -11.78 13.49 -10.98
CA PRO A 3 -11.14 14.69 -11.52
C PRO A 3 -10.36 15.53 -10.48
N SER A 4 -10.31 15.10 -9.22
CA SER A 4 -9.94 15.94 -8.07
C SER A 4 -8.49 15.80 -7.59
N LEU A 5 -7.73 14.79 -8.04
CA LEU A 5 -6.34 14.62 -7.63
C LEU A 5 -5.39 15.32 -8.61
N LYS A 6 -4.75 16.40 -8.14
CA LYS A 6 -3.71 17.10 -8.88
C LYS A 6 -2.55 16.14 -9.13
N ARG A 7 -2.29 15.83 -10.40
CA ARG A 7 -1.12 15.04 -10.81
C ARG A 7 0.15 15.85 -10.58
N VAL A 8 1.25 15.16 -10.30
CA VAL A 8 2.58 15.77 -10.35
C VAL A 8 2.86 16.28 -11.77
N ASP A 9 3.64 17.36 -11.88
CA ASP A 9 4.19 17.76 -13.16
C ASP A 9 4.99 16.58 -13.75
N PRO A 10 4.69 16.11 -14.98
CA PRO A 10 5.40 14.99 -15.60
C PRO A 10 6.92 15.15 -15.60
N HIS A 11 7.42 16.39 -15.71
CA HIS A 11 8.85 16.67 -15.71
C HIS A 11 9.50 16.46 -14.34
N LEU A 12 8.73 16.62 -13.26
CA LEU A 12 9.19 16.40 -11.89
C LEU A 12 8.99 14.95 -11.44
N ALA A 13 8.07 14.19 -12.05
CA ALA A 13 7.72 12.83 -11.66
C ALA A 13 8.96 11.91 -11.52
N SER A 14 9.79 11.88 -12.56
CA SER A 14 10.98 11.00 -12.60
C SER A 14 12.02 11.40 -11.56
N ALA A 15 12.31 12.70 -11.44
CA ALA A 15 13.29 13.21 -10.48
C ALA A 15 12.83 13.00 -9.03
N THR A 16 11.55 13.25 -8.74
CA THR A 16 10.96 13.03 -7.41
C THR A 16 10.96 11.56 -7.03
N LEU A 17 10.58 10.66 -7.94
CA LEU A 17 10.63 9.21 -7.67
C LEU A 17 12.07 8.73 -7.42
N GLN A 18 13.03 9.17 -8.24
CA GLN A 18 14.43 8.83 -8.03
C GLN A 18 14.96 9.37 -6.69
N HIS A 19 14.59 10.60 -6.34
CA HIS A 19 14.94 11.18 -5.05
C HIS A 19 14.34 10.38 -3.89
N PHE A 20 13.06 10.03 -3.97
CA PHE A 20 12.38 9.18 -2.99
C PHE A 20 13.12 7.85 -2.79
N VAL A 21 13.39 7.13 -3.88
CA VAL A 21 14.05 5.81 -3.84
C VAL A 21 15.45 5.92 -3.21
N ARG A 22 16.24 6.91 -3.63
CA ARG A 22 17.63 7.05 -3.18
C ARG A 22 17.76 7.55 -1.74
N ASN A 23 16.89 8.46 -1.29
CA ASN A 23 17.11 9.20 -0.06
C ASN A 23 16.16 8.84 1.08
N LEU A 24 14.97 8.30 0.80
CA LEU A 24 13.97 7.99 1.82
C LEU A 24 13.77 6.48 1.92
N TYR A 25 13.42 5.84 0.81
CA TYR A 25 13.11 4.42 0.76
C TYR A 25 14.28 3.53 1.21
N SER A 26 15.49 3.82 0.72
CA SER A 26 16.71 3.06 1.03
C SER A 26 17.15 3.13 2.50
N ARG A 27 16.67 4.12 3.26
CA ARG A 27 17.03 4.34 4.67
C ARG A 27 16.15 3.56 5.64
N LEU A 28 15.00 3.07 5.18
CA LEU A 28 14.09 2.29 6.00
C LEU A 28 14.43 0.81 5.93
N GLN A 29 14.35 0.16 7.09
CA GLN A 29 14.45 -1.29 7.17
C GLN A 29 13.29 -1.94 6.40
N PRO A 30 13.52 -3.11 5.76
CA PRO A 30 12.44 -3.91 5.20
C PRO A 30 11.36 -4.18 6.25
N GLY A 31 10.10 -3.98 5.85
CA GLY A 31 8.96 -4.23 6.71
C GLY A 31 7.75 -3.36 6.38
N ILE A 32 6.74 -3.43 7.23
CA ILE A 32 5.44 -2.79 7.01
C ILE A 32 5.53 -1.26 6.88
N ALA A 33 6.41 -0.62 7.64
CA ALA A 33 6.59 0.84 7.57
C ALA A 33 7.15 1.27 6.21
N ARG A 34 8.11 0.51 5.65
CA ARG A 34 8.64 0.77 4.31
C ARG A 34 7.62 0.50 3.22
N ALA A 35 6.82 -0.55 3.37
CA ALA A 35 5.71 -0.87 2.47
C ALA A 35 4.65 0.25 2.46
N ALA A 36 4.26 0.75 3.63
CA ALA A 36 3.33 1.86 3.79
C ALA A 36 3.88 3.16 3.16
N LEU A 37 5.17 3.46 3.37
CA LEU A 37 5.80 4.62 2.75
C LEU A 37 5.83 4.50 1.22
N ALA A 38 6.22 3.34 0.68
CA ALA A 38 6.24 3.12 -0.78
C ALA A 38 4.84 3.26 -1.39
N PHE A 39 3.82 2.73 -0.71
CA PHE A 39 2.43 2.90 -1.11
C PHE A 39 2.03 4.37 -1.19
N MET A 40 2.23 5.13 -0.11
CA MET A 40 1.94 6.58 -0.07
C MET A 40 2.66 7.34 -1.19
N ALA A 41 3.97 7.10 -1.34
CA ALA A 41 4.78 7.77 -2.35
C ALA A 41 4.21 7.55 -3.76
N VAL A 42 3.92 6.31 -4.15
CA VAL A 42 3.40 5.99 -5.49
C VAL A 42 2.00 6.59 -5.69
N THR A 43 1.13 6.53 -4.68
CA THR A 43 -0.22 7.09 -4.78
C THR A 43 -0.23 8.62 -4.86
N ASP A 44 0.68 9.29 -4.17
CA ASP A 44 0.75 10.75 -4.12
C ASP A 44 1.49 11.33 -5.34
N LEU A 45 2.54 10.64 -5.81
CA LEU A 45 3.21 10.98 -7.06
C LEU A 45 2.26 10.86 -8.26
N ASN A 46 1.43 9.82 -8.29
CA ASN A 46 0.39 9.61 -9.31
C ASN A 46 0.94 9.77 -10.75
N CYS A 47 2.08 9.14 -11.02
CA CYS A 47 2.88 9.31 -12.24
C CYS A 47 2.20 8.82 -13.54
N PHE A 48 1.30 7.85 -13.43
CA PHE A 48 0.67 7.21 -14.59
C PHE A 48 -0.71 7.82 -14.88
N ALA A 49 -1.15 7.74 -16.14
CA ALA A 49 -2.48 8.21 -16.54
C ALA A 49 -3.61 7.43 -15.84
N ASP A 50 -3.38 6.15 -15.56
CA ASP A 50 -4.23 5.23 -14.81
C ASP A 50 -3.34 4.15 -14.15
N GLY A 51 -3.87 3.45 -13.15
CA GLY A 51 -3.25 2.28 -12.55
C GLY A 51 -2.32 2.56 -11.37
N ASN A 52 -2.14 3.81 -10.94
CA ASN A 52 -1.26 4.16 -9.81
C ASN A 52 -1.61 3.39 -8.53
N GLY A 53 -2.89 3.24 -8.20
CA GLY A 53 -3.32 2.43 -7.05
C GLY A 53 -2.93 0.95 -7.18
N ARG A 54 -3.04 0.38 -8.39
CA ARG A 54 -2.62 -1.01 -8.66
C ARG A 54 -1.11 -1.17 -8.52
N VAL A 55 -0.33 -0.24 -9.08
CA VAL A 55 1.14 -0.24 -8.94
C VAL A 55 1.57 -0.08 -7.49
N ALA A 56 0.91 0.81 -6.74
CA ALA A 56 1.18 1.02 -5.32
C ALA A 56 0.90 -0.24 -4.50
N LEU A 57 -0.21 -0.94 -4.75
CA LEU A 57 -0.55 -2.20 -4.08
C LEU A 57 0.43 -3.33 -4.43
N ILE A 58 0.88 -3.42 -5.69
CA ILE A 58 1.90 -4.39 -6.10
C ILE A 58 3.20 -4.15 -5.35
N TRP A 59 3.67 -2.91 -5.29
CA TRP A 59 4.91 -2.59 -4.57
C TRP A 59 4.75 -2.82 -3.07
N LEU A 60 3.63 -2.40 -2.47
CA LEU A 60 3.32 -2.69 -1.07
C LEU A 60 3.44 -4.19 -0.77
N ASN A 61 2.76 -5.04 -1.55
CA ASN A 61 2.79 -6.48 -1.32
C ASN A 61 4.16 -7.10 -1.60
N ARG A 62 4.90 -6.56 -2.58
CA ARG A 62 6.27 -7.00 -2.84
C ARG A 62 7.19 -6.72 -1.64
N GLU A 63 7.04 -5.56 -0.99
CA GLU A 63 7.81 -5.23 0.20
C GLU A 63 7.46 -6.10 1.40
N LEU A 64 6.16 -6.38 1.60
CA LEU A 64 5.71 -7.27 2.67
C LEU A 64 6.30 -8.67 2.46
N GLU A 65 6.17 -9.23 1.25
CA GLU A 65 6.69 -10.54 0.89
C GLU A 65 8.22 -10.62 1.09
N TRP A 66 8.96 -9.63 0.58
CA TRP A 66 10.43 -9.58 0.73
C TRP A 66 10.85 -9.56 2.20
N SER A 67 10.01 -8.98 3.06
CA SER A 67 10.26 -8.87 4.50
C SER A 67 9.77 -10.10 5.29
N GLY A 68 9.33 -11.16 4.61
CA GLY A 68 8.79 -12.37 5.24
C GLY A 68 7.41 -12.15 5.90
N LEU A 69 6.71 -11.08 5.53
CA LEU A 69 5.37 -10.77 6.03
C LEU A 69 4.31 -11.27 5.05
N MET A 70 3.13 -11.58 5.57
CA MET A 70 1.97 -11.95 4.75
C MET A 70 1.61 -10.79 3.80
N PRO A 71 1.32 -11.03 2.51
CA PRO A 71 0.74 -10.01 1.65
C PRO A 71 -0.59 -9.47 2.21
N ALA A 72 -0.85 -8.18 2.03
CA ALA A 72 -2.11 -7.57 2.42
C ALA A 72 -3.19 -7.84 1.38
N LEU A 73 -4.32 -8.40 1.82
CA LEU A 73 -5.52 -8.57 1.02
C LEU A 73 -6.61 -7.62 1.54
N PHE A 74 -6.94 -6.61 0.75
CA PHE A 74 -7.92 -5.60 1.13
C PHE A 74 -9.31 -6.01 0.64
N ARG A 75 -10.21 -6.36 1.57
CA ARG A 75 -11.66 -6.44 1.32
C ARG A 75 -12.28 -5.05 1.17
N GLU A 76 -13.52 -4.99 0.71
CA GLU A 76 -14.21 -3.74 0.37
C GLU A 76 -14.13 -2.68 1.48
N GLU A 77 -14.37 -3.05 2.74
CA GLU A 77 -14.34 -2.12 3.88
C GLU A 77 -12.93 -1.65 4.24
N LEU A 78 -11.92 -2.47 3.97
CA LEU A 78 -10.51 -2.14 4.17
C LEU A 78 -9.89 -1.49 2.94
N GLY A 79 -10.60 -1.47 1.81
CA GLY A 79 -10.06 -1.13 0.51
C GLY A 79 -10.00 0.38 0.21
N PRO A 80 -9.74 0.74 -1.06
CA PRO A 80 -9.55 2.13 -1.51
C PRO A 80 -10.77 3.05 -1.33
N GLU A 81 -11.96 2.51 -1.08
CA GLU A 81 -13.17 3.28 -0.79
C GLU A 81 -13.53 3.25 0.71
N GLY A 82 -12.73 2.53 1.51
CA GLY A 82 -12.97 2.28 2.92
C GLY A 82 -11.89 2.84 3.84
N GLU A 83 -11.40 2.00 4.74
CA GLU A 83 -10.43 2.38 5.79
C GLU A 83 -9.06 2.79 5.24
N LEU A 84 -8.60 2.19 4.14
CA LEU A 84 -7.30 2.54 3.54
C LEU A 84 -7.26 4.00 3.11
N MET A 85 -8.31 4.49 2.43
CA MET A 85 -8.37 5.90 2.01
C MET A 85 -8.43 6.84 3.20
N ARG A 86 -9.20 6.50 4.24
CA ARG A 86 -9.26 7.29 5.48
C ARG A 86 -7.90 7.37 6.16
N ALA A 87 -7.16 6.27 6.24
CA ALA A 87 -5.82 6.24 6.80
C ALA A 87 -4.81 7.05 5.96
N MET A 88 -4.92 7.02 4.62
CA MET A 88 -4.11 7.87 3.75
C MET A 88 -4.39 9.36 3.98
N HIS A 89 -5.65 9.76 4.15
CA HIS A 89 -6.00 11.15 4.47
C HIS A 89 -5.43 11.56 5.83
N GLN A 90 -5.56 10.70 6.85
CA GLN A 90 -4.98 10.96 8.17
C GLN A 90 -3.46 11.12 8.10
N ALA A 91 -2.76 10.31 7.31
CA ALA A 91 -1.32 10.47 7.12
C ALA A 91 -0.96 11.82 6.46
N ARG A 92 -1.75 12.28 5.49
CA ARG A 92 -1.55 13.59 4.83
C ARG A 92 -1.80 14.76 5.78
N ASP A 93 -2.87 14.69 6.57
CA ASP A 93 -3.25 15.75 7.50
C ASP A 93 -2.38 15.74 8.77
N GLY A 94 -1.91 14.55 9.17
CA GLY A 94 -1.10 14.27 10.36
C GLY A 94 0.41 14.36 10.14
N GLN A 95 0.88 15.22 9.23
CA GLN A 95 2.32 15.46 8.99
C GLN A 95 3.13 14.21 8.61
N GLY A 96 2.50 13.20 8.00
CA GLY A 96 3.16 11.98 7.57
C GLY A 96 3.22 10.87 8.62
N ASP A 97 2.46 10.96 9.72
CA ASP A 97 2.28 9.82 10.62
C ASP A 97 1.56 8.66 9.89
N LEU A 98 2.25 7.53 9.75
CA LEU A 98 1.77 6.36 9.04
C LEU A 98 1.07 5.34 9.94
N SER A 99 0.90 5.62 11.25
CA SER A 99 0.40 4.64 12.22
C SER A 99 -0.95 4.02 11.82
N ALA A 100 -1.93 4.87 11.47
CA ALA A 100 -3.24 4.40 11.02
C ALA A 100 -3.16 3.57 9.72
N LEU A 101 -2.26 3.93 8.81
CA LEU A 101 -2.06 3.18 7.57
C LEU A 101 -1.45 1.80 7.85
N VAL A 102 -0.47 1.73 8.76
CA VAL A 102 0.13 0.48 9.20
C VAL A 102 -0.92 -0.43 9.85
N GLU A 103 -1.80 0.09 10.70
CA GLU A 103 -2.89 -0.68 11.32
C GLU A 103 -3.85 -1.27 10.29
N VAL A 104 -4.24 -0.50 9.28
CA VAL A 104 -5.10 -1.00 8.18
C VAL A 104 -4.40 -2.11 7.40
N ILE A 105 -3.10 -1.95 7.11
CA ILE A 105 -2.31 -2.98 6.43
C ILE A 105 -2.24 -4.26 7.28
N GLN A 106 -2.00 -4.16 8.58
CA GLN A 106 -1.96 -5.33 9.48
C GLN A 106 -3.28 -6.10 9.47
N ARG A 107 -4.42 -5.38 9.56
CA ARG A 107 -5.74 -6.01 9.47
C ARG A 107 -6.00 -6.67 8.11
N ALA A 108 -5.47 -6.10 7.02
CA ALA A 108 -5.52 -6.73 5.70
C ALA A 108 -4.62 -7.98 5.60
N GLN A 109 -3.49 -8.03 6.32
CA GLN A 109 -2.65 -9.23 6.44
C GLN A 109 -3.33 -10.33 7.26
N ASP A 110 -4.03 -9.96 8.33
CA ASP A 110 -4.78 -10.91 9.14
C ASP A 110 -5.93 -11.52 8.35
N HIS A 111 -6.65 -10.69 7.58
CA HIS A 111 -7.64 -11.18 6.63
C HIS A 111 -7.04 -12.14 5.60
N ALA A 112 -5.87 -11.83 5.04
CA ALA A 112 -5.19 -12.72 4.11
C ALA A 112 -4.83 -14.07 4.75
N ARG A 113 -4.36 -14.07 6.01
CA ARG A 113 -4.10 -15.29 6.78
C ARG A 113 -5.37 -16.13 6.96
N GLU A 114 -6.45 -15.52 7.41
CA GLU A 114 -7.75 -16.18 7.59
C GLU A 114 -8.26 -16.78 6.29
N PHE A 115 -8.15 -16.04 5.18
CA PHE A 115 -8.54 -16.49 3.86
C PHE A 115 -7.76 -17.74 3.43
N CYS A 116 -6.44 -17.77 3.63
CA CYS A 116 -5.63 -18.95 3.33
C CYS A 116 -6.03 -20.17 4.18
N VAL A 117 -6.29 -19.98 5.48
CA VAL A 117 -6.74 -21.06 6.38
C VAL A 117 -8.09 -21.62 5.92
N ALA A 118 -9.03 -20.75 5.54
CA ALA A 118 -10.33 -21.16 5.02
C ALA A 118 -10.19 -21.99 3.73
N LEU A 119 -9.36 -21.54 2.78
CA LEU A 119 -9.10 -22.28 1.54
C LEU A 119 -8.52 -23.68 1.78
N GLN A 120 -7.58 -23.82 2.71
CA GLN A 120 -6.99 -25.12 3.08
C GLN A 120 -8.02 -26.06 3.70
N SER A 121 -8.92 -25.51 4.52
CA SER A 121 -9.98 -26.26 5.20
C SER A 121 -11.01 -26.77 4.18
N SER A 122 -11.41 -25.92 3.23
CA SER A 122 -12.32 -26.29 2.13
C SER A 122 -11.71 -27.32 1.19
N ALA A 123 -10.41 -27.22 0.87
CA ALA A 123 -9.71 -28.21 0.06
C ALA A 123 -9.64 -29.58 0.74
N SER A 124 -9.41 -29.61 2.05
CA SER A 124 -9.33 -30.86 2.83
C SER A 124 -10.68 -31.54 3.03
N ALA A 125 -11.79 -30.79 3.00
CA ALA A 125 -13.15 -31.34 3.10
C ALA A 125 -13.67 -31.92 1.77
N ALA A 126 -13.00 -31.61 0.65
CA ALA A 126 -13.37 -32.06 -0.69
C ALA A 126 -12.63 -33.35 -1.15
N THR A 127 -11.68 -33.83 -0.33
CA THR A 127 -10.92 -35.09 -0.52
C THR A 127 -11.40 -36.16 0.44
#